data_AF-A0A0Q3NSD1-F1
#
_entry.id   AF-A0A0Q3NSD1-F1
#
_cell.length_a   1.000
_cell.length_b   1.000
_cell.length_c   1.000
_cell.angle_alpha   90.00
_cell.angle_beta   90.00
_cell.angle_gamma   90.00
#
_symmetry.space_group_name_H-M   'P 1'
#
loop_
_entity.id
_entity.type
_entity.pdbx_description
1 polymer ?
#
loop_
_entity_poly.entity_id
_entity_poly.type
_entity_poly.pdbx_seq_one_letter_code
_entity_poly.pdbx_strand_id
1 'polypeptide(L)'
;MAIEAARLSPSLAAAAFLGRRALPATHFTRRLPLLLLSRASASSSGGDGRAVALPSSELRKRRSSASATGEDSKLGAIRRLFVRPDIAIDAYIVPSQDAHQSEFIAECFMRRTYLTGFTGSAGTAVVTKNNAAFWTDGRYFLQAEKELSHEWTLMRSGNHGVPTTIEWLNDVLPSGCRIGIDPFLFSFDAAEELKDAIANKNHELIMISDFNLVDEIWGESRPEPPKEPVRVHDIKYAGIDVPSKLSYVRSELAENGCESVVISMLDEIAWLLNMRGSDVPHSPVFYSYLIVEMSTATLFVDRNKVSEDVLEHLEKAGVTLKPYNAILSSVERDAAALAEFWCWLEEEVRKTVALTEVQVAEKLLEFRQKQDGFIETSFDTISGYGANGAIIHYRPTPDSCSSVGSDNLFLLDSGAQYIDGTTDITRTVHFGEPSQRQKECFTRVLQGHIALDQAVFPERTPGFVLDVLARSSLWKIGLDYRHGTGHGVGAALNVHEGPQSISYRYGNLTALQKGMIVSNEPGYYEDNSFGIRIENLVLVKEVNLANSFGGISYLGFEKLTFVPIQGAKKKDILFQGSIVSVLEAQLEDSGPSQALLDLINGCPLATGDEFACWWQSAVDSTPFSQ
;
A
#
# COMPACT_ATOMS: atom_id res chain seq x y z
N MET A 1 -39.55 17.56 25.66
CA MET A 1 -39.61 16.33 26.48
C MET A 1 -38.48 15.37 26.10
N ALA A 2 -37.24 15.82 26.25
CA ALA A 2 -36.02 15.01 26.03
C ALA A 2 -34.86 15.56 26.88
N ILE A 3 -35.19 16.11 28.06
CA ILE A 3 -34.22 16.71 29.00
C ILE A 3 -34.36 16.07 30.41
N GLU A 4 -35.12 14.98 30.54
CA GLU A 4 -35.37 14.31 31.84
C GLU A 4 -34.93 12.84 31.91
N ALA A 5 -34.30 12.30 30.86
CA ALA A 5 -33.80 10.92 30.88
C ALA A 5 -32.35 10.77 31.38
N ALA A 6 -31.64 11.87 31.68
CA ALA A 6 -30.22 11.86 32.05
C ALA A 6 -29.96 11.89 33.57
N ARG A 7 -30.93 11.47 34.40
CA ARG A 7 -30.77 11.46 35.87
C ARG A 7 -31.22 10.13 36.51
N LEU A 8 -30.62 9.01 36.12
CA LEU A 8 -30.59 7.80 36.96
C LEU A 8 -29.21 7.11 36.83
N SER A 9 -28.72 6.62 37.95
CA SER A 9 -27.33 6.24 38.26
C SER A 9 -26.86 4.89 37.66
N PRO A 10 -25.55 4.58 37.70
CA PRO A 10 -24.90 3.55 36.89
C PRO A 10 -24.90 2.17 37.58
N SER A 11 -25.83 1.31 37.21
CA SER A 11 -25.75 -0.15 37.39
C SER A 11 -26.92 -0.77 36.65
N LEU A 12 -26.67 -1.81 35.83
CA LEU A 12 -27.61 -2.55 34.95
C LEU A 12 -27.65 -2.10 33.48
N ALA A 13 -26.62 -2.46 32.72
CA ALA A 13 -26.75 -2.90 31.33
C ALA A 13 -25.57 -3.79 30.91
N ALA A 14 -25.23 -4.77 31.75
CA ALA A 14 -24.33 -5.87 31.41
C ALA A 14 -25.08 -7.18 31.69
N ALA A 15 -25.77 -7.71 30.68
CA ALA A 15 -26.24 -9.09 30.60
C ALA A 15 -27.03 -9.32 29.29
N ALA A 16 -26.33 -9.62 28.18
CA ALA A 16 -26.90 -10.39 27.07
C ALA A 16 -25.80 -10.92 26.13
N PHE A 17 -24.91 -11.78 26.63
CA PHE A 17 -24.22 -12.76 25.79
C PHE A 17 -24.42 -14.16 26.42
N LEU A 18 -24.75 -15.10 25.54
CA LEU A 18 -24.75 -16.57 25.66
C LEU A 18 -25.93 -17.28 26.35
N GLY A 19 -26.72 -17.98 25.52
CA GLY A 19 -26.80 -19.43 25.70
C GLY A 19 -28.11 -20.14 25.35
N ARG A 20 -28.00 -21.00 24.33
CA ARG A 20 -28.48 -22.40 24.25
C ARG A 20 -29.74 -22.75 23.41
N ARG A 21 -29.45 -23.63 22.44
CA ARG A 21 -29.98 -25.00 22.21
C ARG A 21 -30.87 -25.22 20.98
N ALA A 22 -30.70 -26.45 20.47
CA ALA A 22 -31.05 -26.95 19.16
C ALA A 22 -32.39 -27.71 19.12
N LEU A 23 -32.97 -27.76 17.91
CA LEU A 23 -33.88 -28.77 17.29
C LEU A 23 -35.36 -28.87 17.74
N PRO A 24 -36.30 -29.47 16.96
CA PRO A 24 -36.26 -29.93 15.54
C PRO A 24 -37.47 -29.50 14.67
N ALA A 25 -37.43 -29.96 13.40
CA ALA A 25 -38.40 -29.78 12.30
C ALA A 25 -39.84 -30.27 12.57
N THR A 26 -40.81 -29.60 11.93
CA THR A 26 -42.09 -30.20 11.51
C THR A 26 -42.65 -29.55 10.23
N HIS A 27 -43.00 -30.41 9.27
CA HIS A 27 -43.80 -30.15 8.07
C HIS A 27 -45.13 -29.45 8.38
N PHE A 28 -45.53 -28.45 7.57
CA PHE A 28 -46.95 -28.24 7.24
C PHE A 28 -47.12 -27.68 5.83
N THR A 29 -47.65 -28.52 4.95
CA THR A 29 -48.29 -28.18 3.67
C THR A 29 -49.66 -27.55 3.92
N ARG A 30 -50.04 -26.47 3.21
CA ARG A 30 -51.31 -26.37 2.46
C ARG A 30 -51.58 -24.99 1.82
N ARG A 31 -51.78 -25.07 0.49
CA ARG A 31 -52.87 -24.50 -0.33
C ARG A 31 -53.07 -22.97 -0.37
N LEU A 32 -52.81 -22.43 -1.57
CA LEU A 32 -53.48 -21.26 -2.14
C LEU A 32 -55.01 -21.46 -2.23
N PRO A 33 -55.80 -20.37 -2.12
CA PRO A 33 -57.07 -20.26 -2.80
C PRO A 33 -56.97 -19.33 -4.02
N LEU A 34 -57.36 -19.88 -5.18
CA LEU A 34 -57.94 -19.14 -6.30
C LEU A 34 -59.15 -18.32 -5.81
N LEU A 35 -59.26 -17.06 -6.23
CA LEU A 35 -60.53 -16.36 -6.24
C LEU A 35 -60.75 -15.69 -7.60
N LEU A 36 -61.97 -15.96 -8.10
CA LEU A 36 -62.46 -15.73 -9.44
C LEU A 36 -62.68 -14.25 -9.77
N LEU A 37 -62.54 -14.01 -11.08
CA LEU A 37 -63.03 -12.88 -11.87
C LEU A 37 -64.48 -12.47 -11.54
N SER A 38 -64.70 -11.15 -11.43
CA SER A 38 -65.97 -10.53 -11.82
C SER A 38 -65.71 -9.47 -12.90
N ARG A 39 -66.48 -9.57 -13.99
CA ARG A 39 -66.52 -8.63 -15.10
C ARG A 39 -67.43 -7.46 -14.72
N ALA A 40 -66.94 -6.24 -14.92
CA ALA A 40 -67.78 -5.07 -15.16
C ALA A 40 -67.23 -4.34 -16.40
N SER A 41 -68.08 -4.22 -17.42
CA SER A 41 -67.83 -3.49 -18.66
C SER A 41 -68.29 -2.04 -18.53
N ALA A 42 -67.39 -1.10 -18.77
CA ALA A 42 -67.74 0.26 -19.18
C ALA A 42 -66.66 0.78 -20.15
N SER A 43 -67.13 1.30 -21.28
CA SER A 43 -66.38 1.80 -22.42
C SER A 43 -66.01 3.28 -22.29
N SER A 44 -64.75 3.66 -22.52
CA SER A 44 -64.38 4.85 -23.32
C SER A 44 -62.86 5.02 -23.43
N SER A 45 -62.36 4.93 -24.67
CA SER A 45 -61.27 5.69 -25.30
C SER A 45 -60.07 6.19 -24.45
N GLY A 46 -58.87 5.69 -24.77
CA GLY A 46 -57.63 6.42 -24.47
C GLY A 46 -56.35 5.56 -24.51
N GLY A 47 -55.63 5.61 -25.63
CA GLY A 47 -54.19 5.31 -25.80
C GLY A 47 -53.58 4.16 -25.01
N ASP A 48 -53.41 3.00 -25.65
CA ASP A 48 -52.54 1.94 -25.16
C ASP A 48 -51.06 2.35 -25.34
N GLY A 49 -50.60 3.22 -24.45
CA GLY A 49 -49.22 3.69 -24.38
C GLY A 49 -48.44 2.90 -23.35
N ARG A 50 -48.14 1.63 -23.64
CA ARG A 50 -47.12 0.89 -22.88
C ARG A 50 -45.77 1.47 -23.27
N ALA A 51 -45.29 2.46 -22.52
CA ALA A 51 -43.95 3.01 -22.67
C ALA A 51 -42.93 1.94 -22.26
N VAL A 52 -42.39 1.24 -23.25
CA VAL A 52 -41.19 0.42 -23.08
C VAL A 52 -40.01 1.37 -23.03
N ALA A 53 -39.25 1.37 -21.94
CA ALA A 53 -38.00 2.10 -21.85
C ALA A 53 -37.00 1.49 -22.85
N LEU A 54 -36.74 2.21 -23.95
CA LEU A 54 -35.75 1.82 -24.94
C LEU A 54 -34.34 2.21 -24.47
N PRO A 55 -33.29 1.44 -24.81
CA PRO A 55 -31.91 1.83 -24.61
C PRO A 55 -31.60 3.18 -25.28
N SER A 56 -30.82 4.05 -24.64
CA SER A 56 -30.46 5.38 -25.15
C SER A 56 -29.77 5.35 -26.54
N SER A 57 -29.21 4.22 -26.95
CA SER A 57 -28.64 3.99 -28.28
C SER A 57 -29.68 4.09 -29.41
N GLU A 58 -30.94 3.69 -29.18
CA GLU A 58 -32.00 3.75 -30.20
C GLU A 58 -32.62 5.15 -30.33
N LEU A 59 -32.70 5.92 -29.24
CA LEU A 59 -33.16 7.31 -29.26
C LEU A 59 -32.20 8.21 -30.07
N ARG A 60 -30.91 7.85 -30.13
CA ARG A 60 -29.84 8.62 -30.77
C ARG A 60 -29.87 8.55 -32.31
N LYS A 61 -30.37 7.45 -32.90
CA LYS A 61 -30.61 7.37 -34.37
C LYS A 61 -31.60 8.41 -34.88
N ARG A 62 -32.40 9.01 -33.99
CA ARG A 62 -33.41 10.01 -34.34
C ARG A 62 -32.94 11.47 -34.20
N ARG A 63 -31.72 11.70 -33.69
CA ARG A 63 -31.17 13.05 -33.39
C ARG A 63 -29.93 13.43 -34.21
N SER A 64 -29.53 12.64 -35.22
CA SER A 64 -28.35 12.90 -36.07
C SER A 64 -28.57 14.03 -37.10
N SER A 65 -29.09 15.18 -36.66
CA SER A 65 -29.19 16.38 -37.49
C SER A 65 -29.13 17.65 -36.63
N ALA A 66 -28.03 17.85 -35.91
CA ALA A 66 -27.59 19.16 -35.45
C ALA A 66 -26.10 19.11 -35.09
N SER A 67 -25.32 19.98 -35.75
CA SER A 67 -23.87 20.06 -35.73
C SER A 67 -23.29 20.58 -34.40
N ALA A 68 -22.31 19.86 -33.86
CA ALA A 68 -21.26 20.42 -33.00
C ALA A 68 -19.93 19.78 -33.41
N THR A 69 -19.25 20.42 -34.37
CA THR A 69 -17.95 19.99 -34.90
C THR A 69 -16.84 20.56 -34.05
N GLY A 70 -16.39 19.80 -33.05
CA GLY A 70 -15.22 20.08 -32.24
C GLY A 70 -14.94 18.89 -31.33
N GLU A 71 -13.77 18.28 -31.49
CA GLU A 71 -13.27 17.21 -30.63
C GLU A 71 -13.12 17.75 -29.19
N ASP A 72 -13.61 17.01 -28.21
CA ASP A 72 -13.51 17.28 -26.78
C ASP A 72 -12.04 17.32 -26.41
N SER A 73 -11.53 18.55 -26.26
CA SER A 73 -10.11 18.81 -26.10
C SER A 73 -9.51 18.12 -24.88
N LYS A 74 -10.33 17.82 -23.85
CA LYS A 74 -9.91 17.11 -22.64
C LYS A 74 -9.78 15.61 -22.88
N LEU A 75 -10.71 14.99 -23.61
CA LEU A 75 -10.59 13.59 -24.04
C LEU A 75 -9.39 13.39 -24.95
N GLY A 76 -9.16 14.32 -25.90
CA GLY A 76 -7.96 14.31 -26.73
C GLY A 76 -6.67 14.45 -25.90
N ALA A 77 -6.67 15.31 -24.87
CA ALA A 77 -5.52 15.49 -23.99
C ALA A 77 -5.19 14.26 -23.15
N ILE A 78 -6.18 13.67 -22.46
CA ILE A 78 -5.94 12.50 -21.61
C ILE A 78 -5.50 11.28 -22.43
N ARG A 79 -6.06 11.08 -23.63
CA ARG A 79 -5.65 9.98 -24.54
C ARG A 79 -4.21 10.11 -25.01
N ARG A 80 -3.67 11.33 -25.14
CA ARG A 80 -2.25 11.54 -25.45
C ARG A 80 -1.33 11.07 -24.32
N LEU A 81 -1.79 11.08 -23.06
CA LEU A 81 -1.03 10.55 -21.94
C LEU A 81 -0.94 9.02 -21.96
N PHE A 82 -1.95 8.32 -22.49
CA PHE A 82 -1.98 6.86 -22.51
C PHE A 82 -0.83 6.22 -23.29
N VAL A 83 -0.30 6.92 -24.30
CA VAL A 83 0.81 6.43 -25.14
C VAL A 83 2.19 6.85 -24.63
N ARG A 84 2.27 7.64 -23.56
CA ARG A 84 3.54 7.97 -22.93
C ARG A 84 4.20 6.69 -22.41
N PRO A 85 5.50 6.43 -22.67
CA PRO A 85 6.15 5.18 -22.28
C PRO A 85 6.11 4.87 -20.77
N ASP A 86 6.15 5.90 -19.93
CA ASP A 86 6.09 5.82 -18.48
C ASP A 86 4.68 5.48 -17.93
N ILE A 87 3.64 5.59 -18.77
CA ILE A 87 2.25 5.28 -18.40
C ILE A 87 1.78 4.02 -19.14
N ALA A 88 1.81 4.07 -20.47
CA ALA A 88 1.52 2.97 -21.40
C ALA A 88 0.25 2.16 -21.06
N ILE A 89 -0.91 2.82 -20.99
CA ILE A 89 -2.22 2.21 -20.71
C ILE A 89 -3.17 2.25 -21.93
N ASP A 90 -4.23 1.46 -21.90
CA ASP A 90 -5.29 1.39 -22.92
C ASP A 90 -6.60 2.01 -22.46
N ALA A 91 -6.84 2.02 -21.14
CA ALA A 91 -8.00 2.64 -20.53
C ALA A 91 -7.63 3.28 -19.18
N TYR A 92 -8.43 4.25 -18.74
CA TYR A 92 -8.30 4.90 -17.44
C TYR A 92 -9.68 5.12 -16.81
N ILE A 93 -9.81 4.76 -15.53
CA ILE A 93 -11.05 4.88 -14.77
C ILE A 93 -10.95 6.07 -13.83
N VAL A 94 -11.93 6.97 -13.90
CA VAL A 94 -12.01 8.18 -13.08
C VAL A 94 -13.31 8.17 -12.29
N PRO A 95 -13.26 7.76 -11.00
CA PRO A 95 -14.43 7.72 -10.15
C PRO A 95 -14.77 9.12 -9.60
N SER A 96 -15.80 9.21 -8.74
CA SER A 96 -16.23 10.48 -8.12
C SER A 96 -15.50 10.78 -6.81
N GLN A 97 -14.88 9.77 -6.22
CA GLN A 97 -14.30 9.79 -4.88
C GLN A 97 -12.98 10.57 -4.85
N ASP A 98 -12.60 11.03 -3.65
CA ASP A 98 -11.26 11.50 -3.31
C ASP A 98 -10.48 10.39 -2.57
N ALA A 99 -9.29 10.75 -2.05
CA ALA A 99 -8.42 9.83 -1.32
C ALA A 99 -9.01 9.30 0.01
N HIS A 100 -10.09 9.91 0.48
CA HIS A 100 -10.73 9.62 1.77
C HIS A 100 -12.15 9.10 1.62
N GLN A 101 -12.53 8.76 0.38
CA GLN A 101 -13.84 8.21 0.04
C GLN A 101 -15.00 9.11 0.50
N SER A 102 -14.78 10.43 0.47
CA SER A 102 -15.75 11.43 0.93
C SER A 102 -17.02 11.44 0.06
N GLU A 103 -18.18 11.68 0.69
CA GLU A 103 -19.46 11.82 -0.03
C GLU A 103 -19.50 13.07 -0.92
N PHE A 104 -18.99 14.18 -0.39
CA PHE A 104 -18.72 15.41 -1.10
C PHE A 104 -17.21 15.59 -1.18
N ILE A 105 -16.73 16.24 -2.23
CA ILE A 105 -15.30 16.41 -2.45
C ILE A 105 -14.99 17.89 -2.70
N ALA A 106 -13.77 18.31 -2.36
CA ALA A 106 -13.31 19.66 -2.66
C ALA A 106 -13.12 19.86 -4.16
N GLU A 107 -13.21 21.10 -4.63
CA GLU A 107 -13.15 21.43 -6.06
C GLU A 107 -11.87 20.89 -6.73
N CYS A 108 -10.73 20.91 -6.03
CA CYS A 108 -9.46 20.39 -6.51
C CYS A 108 -9.45 18.87 -6.76
N PHE A 109 -10.40 18.12 -6.20
CA PHE A 109 -10.56 16.68 -6.39
C PHE A 109 -11.71 16.32 -7.34
N MET A 110 -12.45 17.31 -7.88
CA MET A 110 -13.57 17.10 -8.80
C MET A 110 -13.13 16.70 -10.23
N ARG A 111 -12.19 15.76 -10.33
CA ARG A 111 -11.53 15.28 -11.55
C ARG A 111 -12.52 14.77 -12.59
N ARG A 112 -13.49 13.96 -12.16
CA ARG A 112 -14.56 13.47 -13.04
C ARG A 112 -15.41 14.61 -13.59
N THR A 113 -15.75 15.62 -12.78
CA THR A 113 -16.52 16.79 -13.24
C THR A 113 -15.70 17.64 -14.21
N TYR A 114 -14.42 17.88 -13.92
CA TYR A 114 -13.53 18.55 -14.84
C TYR A 114 -13.45 17.80 -16.18
N LEU A 115 -13.25 16.48 -16.15
CA LEU A 115 -13.05 15.66 -17.35
C LEU A 115 -14.32 15.55 -18.21
N THR A 116 -15.49 15.40 -17.58
CA THR A 116 -16.75 15.08 -18.29
C THR A 116 -17.68 16.27 -18.49
N GLY A 117 -17.51 17.34 -17.70
CA GLY A 117 -18.48 18.43 -17.58
C GLY A 117 -19.70 18.11 -16.72
N PHE A 118 -19.86 16.86 -16.25
CA PHE A 118 -21.01 16.45 -15.45
C PHE A 118 -20.83 16.82 -13.97
N THR A 119 -21.83 17.51 -13.42
CA THR A 119 -21.79 18.15 -12.09
C THR A 119 -22.58 17.41 -11.01
N GLY A 120 -23.28 16.34 -11.33
CA GLY A 120 -23.98 15.53 -10.33
C GLY A 120 -23.01 14.81 -9.38
N SER A 121 -23.43 14.50 -8.15
CA SER A 121 -22.50 13.99 -7.13
C SER A 121 -21.99 12.57 -7.41
N ALA A 122 -22.74 11.71 -8.10
CA ALA A 122 -22.34 10.32 -8.34
C ALA A 122 -22.08 10.01 -9.83
N GLY A 123 -20.94 9.38 -10.12
CA GLY A 123 -20.68 8.73 -11.40
C GLY A 123 -19.24 8.29 -11.61
N THR A 124 -19.03 7.47 -12.64
CA THR A 124 -17.72 6.93 -13.00
C THR A 124 -17.48 7.17 -14.47
N ALA A 125 -16.40 7.88 -14.80
CA ALA A 125 -15.95 8.07 -16.16
C ALA A 125 -14.93 6.98 -16.50
N VAL A 126 -15.06 6.37 -17.69
CA VAL A 126 -14.08 5.44 -18.23
C VAL A 126 -13.67 5.93 -19.60
N VAL A 127 -12.37 6.18 -19.78
CA VAL A 127 -11.80 6.61 -21.06
C VAL A 127 -10.93 5.50 -21.59
N THR A 128 -11.11 5.14 -22.86
CA THR A 128 -10.21 4.26 -23.60
C THR A 128 -9.56 5.07 -24.73
N LYS A 129 -8.61 4.46 -25.45
CA LYS A 129 -8.00 5.07 -26.64
C LYS A 129 -9.02 5.59 -27.66
N ASN A 130 -10.17 4.93 -27.80
CA ASN A 130 -11.14 5.23 -28.87
C ASN A 130 -12.56 5.55 -28.36
N ASN A 131 -12.89 5.23 -27.11
CA ASN A 131 -14.22 5.39 -26.54
C ASN A 131 -14.18 6.17 -25.22
N ALA A 132 -15.29 6.78 -24.85
CA ALA A 132 -15.51 7.36 -23.52
C ALA A 132 -16.93 7.02 -23.06
N ALA A 133 -17.06 6.50 -21.84
CA ALA A 133 -18.34 6.10 -21.27
C ALA A 133 -18.47 6.62 -19.83
N PHE A 134 -19.71 6.94 -19.44
CA PHE A 134 -20.00 7.57 -18.17
C PHE A 134 -21.16 6.87 -17.48
N TRP A 135 -20.90 6.26 -16.32
CA TRP A 135 -21.90 5.62 -15.48
C TRP A 135 -22.42 6.58 -14.44
N THR A 136 -23.74 6.61 -14.25
CA THR A 136 -24.39 7.28 -13.13
C THR A 136 -25.72 6.59 -12.83
N ASP A 137 -26.33 6.90 -11.69
CA ASP A 137 -27.59 6.29 -11.27
C ASP A 137 -28.83 7.11 -11.69
N GLY A 138 -30.01 6.56 -11.40
CA GLY A 138 -31.30 7.09 -11.85
C GLY A 138 -31.61 8.53 -11.44
N ARG A 139 -30.95 9.05 -10.39
CA ARG A 139 -31.10 10.45 -9.97
C ARG A 139 -30.60 11.42 -11.04
N TYR A 140 -29.59 11.01 -11.81
CA TYR A 140 -28.81 11.92 -12.65
C TYR A 140 -28.93 11.68 -14.16
N PHE A 141 -29.71 10.70 -14.61
CA PHE A 141 -29.76 10.38 -16.05
C PHE A 141 -30.10 11.58 -16.95
N LEU A 142 -31.12 12.36 -16.57
CA LEU A 142 -31.55 13.53 -17.35
C LEU A 142 -30.56 14.69 -17.27
N GLN A 143 -29.82 14.79 -16.17
CA GLN A 143 -28.76 15.78 -16.01
C GLN A 143 -27.56 15.40 -16.88
N ALA A 144 -27.12 14.14 -16.81
CA ALA A 144 -26.03 13.63 -17.62
C ALA A 144 -26.31 13.75 -19.13
N GLU A 145 -27.55 13.51 -19.59
CA GLU A 145 -27.91 13.73 -21.01
C GLU A 145 -27.79 15.18 -21.48
N LYS A 146 -27.87 16.15 -20.56
CA LYS A 146 -27.76 17.57 -20.89
C LYS A 146 -26.32 18.08 -20.78
N GLU A 147 -25.57 17.58 -19.80
CA GLU A 147 -24.24 18.09 -19.45
C GLU A 147 -23.12 17.38 -20.20
N LEU A 148 -23.27 16.08 -20.50
CA LEU A 148 -22.23 15.33 -21.21
C LEU A 148 -22.14 15.75 -22.68
N SER A 149 -20.91 15.87 -23.17
CA SER A 149 -20.65 16.08 -24.60
C SER A 149 -21.06 14.84 -25.41
N HIS A 150 -21.20 15.02 -26.73
CA HIS A 150 -21.59 13.93 -27.63
C HIS A 150 -20.54 12.81 -27.72
N GLU A 151 -19.32 13.01 -27.25
CA GLU A 151 -18.30 11.95 -27.22
C GLU A 151 -18.48 10.96 -26.07
N TRP A 152 -19.22 11.34 -25.02
CA TRP A 152 -19.51 10.46 -23.90
C TRP A 152 -20.72 9.57 -24.19
N THR A 153 -20.56 8.28 -23.91
CA THR A 153 -21.68 7.33 -23.89
C THR A 153 -22.23 7.24 -22.47
N LEU A 154 -23.43 7.78 -22.26
CA LEU A 154 -24.13 7.68 -20.98
C LEU A 154 -24.60 6.25 -20.73
N MET A 155 -24.11 5.66 -19.64
CA MET A 155 -24.47 4.35 -19.11
C MET A 155 -25.40 4.55 -17.91
N ARG A 156 -26.67 4.16 -18.09
CA ARG A 156 -27.72 4.35 -17.09
C ARG A 156 -27.73 3.23 -16.06
N SER A 157 -26.83 3.29 -15.07
CA SER A 157 -26.63 2.25 -14.07
C SER A 157 -27.92 1.82 -13.39
N GLY A 158 -28.09 0.52 -13.17
CA GLY A 158 -29.28 -0.07 -12.55
C GLY A 158 -30.43 -0.38 -13.52
N ASN A 159 -30.37 0.09 -14.77
CA ASN A 159 -31.31 -0.35 -15.80
C ASN A 159 -30.92 -1.73 -16.35
N HIS A 160 -31.93 -2.56 -16.63
CA HIS A 160 -31.72 -3.89 -17.20
C HIS A 160 -30.95 -3.82 -18.54
N GLY A 161 -29.88 -4.61 -18.66
CA GLY A 161 -29.05 -4.70 -19.87
C GLY A 161 -28.03 -3.59 -20.04
N VAL A 162 -27.88 -2.67 -19.06
CA VAL A 162 -26.74 -1.76 -19.03
C VAL A 162 -25.55 -2.48 -18.39
N PRO A 163 -24.41 -2.61 -19.09
CA PRO A 163 -23.24 -3.29 -18.54
C PRO A 163 -22.65 -2.49 -17.38
N THR A 164 -22.01 -3.19 -16.44
CA THR A 164 -21.10 -2.58 -15.47
C THR A 164 -19.87 -1.98 -16.19
N THR A 165 -19.08 -1.18 -15.48
CA THR A 165 -17.82 -0.64 -16.00
C THR A 165 -16.89 -1.75 -16.48
N ILE A 166 -16.82 -2.84 -15.73
CA ILE A 166 -15.95 -3.99 -16.01
C ILE A 166 -16.47 -4.80 -17.22
N GLU A 167 -17.77 -5.11 -17.25
CA GLU A 167 -18.38 -5.80 -18.40
C GLU A 167 -18.18 -5.01 -19.70
N TRP A 168 -18.31 -3.68 -19.62
CA TRP A 168 -18.06 -2.82 -20.78
C TRP A 168 -16.61 -2.81 -21.20
N LEU A 169 -15.66 -2.67 -20.26
CA LEU A 169 -14.22 -2.75 -20.55
C LEU A 169 -13.84 -4.06 -21.23
N ASN A 170 -14.35 -5.18 -20.72
CA ASN A 170 -14.13 -6.52 -21.28
C ASN A 170 -14.75 -6.74 -22.67
N ASP A 171 -15.77 -5.94 -23.03
CA ASP A 171 -16.41 -5.95 -24.36
C ASP A 171 -15.68 -5.06 -25.36
N VAL A 172 -15.23 -3.87 -24.94
CA VAL A 172 -14.65 -2.87 -25.84
C VAL A 172 -13.14 -2.98 -26.02
N LEU A 173 -12.42 -3.63 -25.09
CA LEU A 173 -10.96 -3.78 -25.16
C LEU A 173 -10.55 -5.15 -25.72
N PRO A 174 -9.51 -5.20 -26.59
CA PRO A 174 -8.85 -6.46 -26.93
C PRO A 174 -8.22 -7.13 -25.70
N SER A 175 -8.17 -8.46 -25.69
CA SER A 175 -7.49 -9.22 -24.64
C SER A 175 -6.04 -8.77 -24.47
N GLY A 176 -5.56 -8.66 -23.23
CA GLY A 176 -4.19 -8.20 -22.94
C GLY A 176 -4.02 -6.70 -22.69
N CYS A 177 -5.10 -5.91 -22.75
CA CYS A 177 -4.99 -4.46 -22.51
C CYS A 177 -4.67 -4.07 -21.05
N ARG A 178 -4.02 -2.91 -20.89
CA ARG A 178 -3.61 -2.32 -19.61
C ARG A 178 -4.62 -1.26 -19.16
N ILE A 179 -5.19 -1.39 -17.98
CA ILE A 179 -6.24 -0.51 -17.46
C ILE A 179 -5.67 0.25 -16.28
N GLY A 180 -5.53 1.56 -16.40
CA GLY A 180 -4.97 2.43 -15.36
C GLY A 180 -6.03 2.92 -14.37
N ILE A 181 -5.63 3.05 -13.10
CA ILE A 181 -6.37 3.77 -12.06
C ILE A 181 -5.41 4.64 -11.23
N ASP A 182 -5.96 5.68 -10.60
CA ASP A 182 -5.30 6.33 -9.46
C ASP A 182 -5.64 5.51 -8.20
N PRO A 183 -4.66 4.84 -7.57
CA PRO A 183 -4.92 3.92 -6.46
C PRO A 183 -5.52 4.61 -5.23
N PHE A 184 -5.34 5.93 -5.05
CA PHE A 184 -5.93 6.64 -3.93
C PHE A 184 -7.45 6.82 -4.06
N LEU A 185 -8.00 6.71 -5.27
CA LEU A 185 -9.44 6.94 -5.50
C LEU A 185 -10.30 5.70 -5.35
N PHE A 186 -9.68 4.56 -5.03
CA PHE A 186 -10.35 3.27 -4.84
C PHE A 186 -10.02 2.75 -3.46
N SER A 187 -11.03 2.18 -2.77
CA SER A 187 -10.75 1.33 -1.62
C SER A 187 -9.94 0.12 -2.08
N PHE A 188 -9.12 -0.43 -1.19
CA PHE A 188 -8.36 -1.67 -1.44
C PHE A 188 -9.24 -2.78 -2.05
N ASP A 189 -10.40 -3.06 -1.43
CA ASP A 189 -11.30 -4.13 -1.87
C ASP A 189 -11.85 -3.87 -3.29
N ALA A 190 -12.29 -2.65 -3.59
CA ALA A 190 -12.75 -2.27 -4.93
C ALA A 190 -11.67 -2.38 -6.01
N ALA A 191 -10.40 -2.11 -5.66
CA ALA A 191 -9.29 -2.24 -6.59
C ALA A 191 -8.95 -3.72 -6.88
N GLU A 192 -8.98 -4.58 -5.86
CA GLU A 192 -8.80 -6.03 -6.05
C GLU A 192 -9.99 -6.67 -6.80
N GLU A 193 -11.22 -6.27 -6.49
CA GLU A 193 -12.41 -6.69 -7.25
C GLU A 193 -12.30 -6.31 -8.73
N LEU A 194 -11.81 -5.09 -9.02
CA LEU A 194 -11.57 -4.63 -10.37
C LEU A 194 -10.50 -5.48 -11.08
N LYS A 195 -9.37 -5.71 -10.42
CA LYS A 195 -8.25 -6.51 -10.93
C LYS A 195 -8.68 -7.93 -11.30
N ASP A 196 -9.43 -8.59 -10.43
CA ASP A 196 -9.92 -9.95 -10.68
C ASP A 196 -10.93 -9.98 -11.82
N ALA A 197 -11.83 -9.00 -11.86
CA ALA A 197 -12.90 -9.00 -12.84
C ALA A 197 -12.42 -8.68 -14.28
N ILE A 198 -11.36 -7.88 -14.45
CA ILE A 198 -10.74 -7.60 -15.76
C ILE A 198 -9.76 -8.70 -16.20
N ALA A 199 -9.19 -9.47 -15.26
CA ALA A 199 -8.30 -10.60 -15.56
C ALA A 199 -8.98 -11.69 -16.41
N ASN A 200 -10.32 -11.78 -16.39
CA ASN A 200 -11.11 -12.68 -17.25
C ASN A 200 -10.83 -12.50 -18.76
N LYS A 201 -10.32 -11.35 -19.18
CA LYS A 201 -9.89 -11.06 -20.56
C LYS A 201 -8.38 -10.88 -20.68
N ASN A 202 -7.61 -11.37 -19.70
CA ASN A 202 -6.17 -11.15 -19.56
C ASN A 202 -5.79 -9.66 -19.55
N HIS A 203 -6.67 -8.77 -19.09
CA HIS A 203 -6.29 -7.38 -18.88
C HIS A 203 -5.44 -7.25 -17.63
N GLU A 204 -4.58 -6.24 -17.62
CA GLU A 204 -3.69 -5.92 -16.50
C GLU A 204 -4.17 -4.63 -15.82
N LEU A 205 -4.28 -4.61 -14.49
CA LEU A 205 -4.55 -3.39 -13.73
C LEU A 205 -3.23 -2.66 -13.47
N ILE A 206 -3.14 -1.40 -13.89
CA ILE A 206 -1.98 -0.54 -13.68
C ILE A 206 -2.31 0.52 -12.63
N MET A 207 -1.53 0.53 -11.55
CA MET A 207 -1.63 1.53 -10.49
C MET A 207 -0.74 2.73 -10.85
N ILE A 208 -1.32 3.91 -11.01
CA ILE A 208 -0.58 5.14 -11.30
C ILE A 208 -0.59 6.00 -10.03
N SER A 209 0.40 5.81 -9.16
CA SER A 209 0.49 6.41 -7.82
C SER A 209 1.12 7.80 -7.80
N ASP A 210 2.05 8.08 -8.72
CA ASP A 210 2.92 9.25 -8.62
C ASP A 210 2.21 10.56 -9.02
N PHE A 211 1.20 10.45 -9.89
CA PHE A 211 0.37 11.57 -10.33
C PHE A 211 -0.97 11.08 -10.89
N ASN A 212 -1.98 11.96 -10.91
CA ASN A 212 -3.26 11.65 -11.54
C ASN A 212 -3.31 12.20 -12.98
N LEU A 213 -3.69 11.36 -13.95
CA LEU A 213 -3.72 11.76 -15.37
C LEU A 213 -4.69 12.91 -15.67
N VAL A 214 -5.73 13.10 -14.86
CA VAL A 214 -6.64 14.24 -14.99
C VAL A 214 -5.98 15.52 -14.49
N ASP A 215 -5.20 15.44 -13.42
CA ASP A 215 -4.50 16.61 -12.87
C ASP A 215 -3.47 17.13 -13.89
N GLU A 216 -2.76 16.24 -14.59
CA GLU A 216 -1.82 16.58 -15.67
C GLU A 216 -2.46 17.42 -16.78
N ILE A 217 -3.70 17.10 -17.19
CA ILE A 217 -4.41 17.86 -18.22
C ILE A 217 -5.17 19.06 -17.66
N TRP A 218 -5.51 19.05 -16.37
CA TRP A 218 -6.11 20.19 -15.67
C TRP A 218 -5.08 21.32 -15.50
N GLY A 219 -3.82 20.95 -15.25
CA GLY A 219 -2.68 21.84 -15.16
C GLY A 219 -2.91 22.95 -14.13
N GLU A 220 -2.39 24.14 -14.42
CA GLU A 220 -2.46 25.31 -13.53
C GLU A 220 -3.88 25.81 -13.25
N SER A 221 -4.88 25.38 -14.03
CA SER A 221 -6.28 25.74 -13.82
C SER A 221 -7.00 24.87 -12.78
N ARG A 222 -6.30 23.86 -12.23
CA ARG A 222 -6.79 23.07 -11.11
C ARG A 222 -6.91 23.95 -9.87
N PRO A 223 -8.07 23.97 -9.18
CA PRO A 223 -8.19 24.67 -7.91
C PRO A 223 -7.15 24.18 -6.90
N GLU A 224 -6.64 25.08 -6.08
CA GLU A 224 -5.76 24.74 -4.98
C GLU A 224 -6.50 23.87 -3.94
N PRO A 225 -5.80 22.95 -3.25
CA PRO A 225 -6.37 22.29 -2.08
C PRO A 225 -6.86 23.32 -1.04
N PRO A 226 -7.97 23.03 -0.33
CA PRO A 226 -8.46 23.91 0.73
C PRO A 226 -7.38 24.16 1.78
N LYS A 227 -7.27 25.40 2.26
CA LYS A 227 -6.27 25.85 3.25
C LYS A 227 -6.92 26.44 4.51
N GLU A 228 -8.21 26.18 4.68
CA GLU A 228 -8.96 26.75 5.80
C GLU A 228 -8.45 26.20 7.14
N PRO A 229 -8.34 27.02 8.19
CA PRO A 229 -7.86 26.57 9.48
C PRO A 229 -8.75 25.49 10.10
N VAL A 230 -8.11 24.50 10.72
CA VAL A 230 -8.80 23.57 11.61
C VAL A 230 -9.06 24.23 12.96
N ARG A 231 -10.07 23.75 13.69
CA ARG A 231 -10.43 24.25 15.01
C ARG A 231 -10.73 23.13 15.99
N VAL A 232 -10.48 23.38 17.26
CA VAL A 232 -10.89 22.48 18.34
C VAL A 232 -12.42 22.45 18.46
N HIS A 233 -12.96 21.25 18.67
CA HIS A 233 -14.35 21.02 19.03
C HIS A 233 -14.47 20.93 20.55
N ASP A 234 -15.01 22.00 21.15
CA ASP A 234 -15.13 22.16 22.61
C ASP A 234 -15.76 20.92 23.29
N ILE A 235 -15.13 20.49 24.40
CA ILE A 235 -15.52 19.30 25.16
C ILE A 235 -16.97 19.32 25.61
N LYS A 236 -17.57 20.50 25.84
CA LYS A 236 -19.00 20.61 26.20
C LYS A 236 -19.94 20.11 25.12
N TYR A 237 -19.48 20.07 23.86
CA TYR A 237 -20.21 19.50 22.72
C TYR A 237 -19.74 18.08 22.41
N ALA A 238 -18.43 17.82 22.51
CA ALA A 238 -17.85 16.51 22.21
C ALA A 238 -18.24 15.41 23.21
N GLY A 239 -18.47 15.78 24.48
CA GLY A 239 -18.88 14.88 25.57
C GLY A 239 -17.79 13.97 26.12
N ILE A 240 -16.76 13.64 25.32
CA ILE A 240 -15.62 12.80 25.70
C ILE A 240 -14.33 13.35 25.09
N ASP A 241 -13.27 13.37 25.90
CA ASP A 241 -11.97 13.91 25.51
C ASP A 241 -11.18 12.96 24.59
N VAL A 242 -10.19 13.52 23.89
CA VAL A 242 -9.36 12.79 22.92
C VAL A 242 -8.59 11.63 23.57
N PRO A 243 -7.91 11.80 24.72
CA PRO A 243 -7.25 10.67 25.40
C PRO A 243 -8.19 9.49 25.69
N SER A 244 -9.42 9.76 26.13
CA SER A 244 -10.42 8.73 26.40
C SER A 244 -10.87 8.01 25.14
N LYS A 245 -11.06 8.74 24.03
CA LYS A 245 -11.39 8.14 22.72
C LYS A 245 -10.23 7.29 22.18
N LEU A 246 -8.99 7.79 22.25
CA LEU A 246 -7.81 7.04 21.86
C LEU A 246 -7.63 5.78 22.72
N SER A 247 -7.86 5.88 24.03
CA SER A 247 -7.86 4.73 24.94
C SER A 247 -8.89 3.67 24.51
N TYR A 248 -10.09 4.10 24.12
CA TYR A 248 -11.13 3.20 23.60
C TYR A 248 -10.71 2.54 22.28
N VAL A 249 -10.21 3.30 21.32
CA VAL A 249 -9.69 2.73 20.05
C VAL A 249 -8.58 1.72 20.34
N ARG A 250 -7.65 2.03 21.25
CA ARG A 250 -6.58 1.10 21.67
C ARG A 250 -7.10 -0.15 22.37
N SER A 251 -8.18 -0.07 23.14
CA SER A 251 -8.81 -1.27 23.69
C SER A 251 -9.41 -2.13 22.60
N GLU A 252 -10.06 -1.54 21.59
CA GLU A 252 -10.59 -2.29 20.44
C GLU A 252 -9.45 -2.91 19.62
N LEU A 253 -8.35 -2.19 19.40
CA LEU A 253 -7.14 -2.73 18.78
C LEU A 253 -6.62 -3.96 19.53
N ALA A 254 -6.45 -3.85 20.85
CA ALA A 254 -5.99 -4.94 21.70
C ALA A 254 -6.94 -6.16 21.69
N GLU A 255 -8.26 -5.92 21.73
CA GLU A 255 -9.28 -6.98 21.68
C GLU A 255 -9.30 -7.72 20.34
N ASN A 256 -8.96 -7.02 19.25
CA ASN A 256 -8.91 -7.59 17.90
C ASN A 256 -7.50 -8.07 17.49
N GLY A 257 -6.50 -7.92 18.35
CA GLY A 257 -5.11 -8.33 18.07
C GLY A 257 -4.41 -7.46 17.02
N CYS A 258 -4.81 -6.20 16.89
CA CYS A 258 -4.19 -5.20 16.01
C CYS A 258 -3.26 -4.30 16.84
N GLU A 259 -2.10 -3.89 16.30
CA GLU A 259 -1.19 -2.94 16.98
C GLU A 259 -1.39 -1.49 16.56
N SER A 260 -2.03 -1.28 15.40
CA SER A 260 -2.35 0.04 14.89
C SER A 260 -3.58 0.03 14.00
N VAL A 261 -4.10 1.22 13.73
CA VAL A 261 -5.10 1.47 12.68
C VAL A 261 -4.73 2.73 11.90
N VAL A 262 -4.81 2.62 10.57
CA VAL A 262 -4.77 3.77 9.66
C VAL A 262 -6.21 4.20 9.42
N ILE A 263 -6.53 5.42 9.82
CA ILE A 263 -7.84 6.04 9.64
C ILE A 263 -7.72 7.04 8.48
N SER A 264 -8.39 6.74 7.38
CA SER A 264 -8.47 7.60 6.20
C SER A 264 -9.78 8.38 6.11
N MET A 265 -10.84 7.94 6.79
CA MET A 265 -12.15 8.61 6.75
C MET A 265 -12.11 9.92 7.55
N LEU A 266 -12.35 11.06 6.89
CA LEU A 266 -12.11 12.38 7.49
C LEU A 266 -13.01 12.70 8.69
N ASP A 267 -14.22 12.15 8.72
CA ASP A 267 -15.18 12.31 9.81
C ASP A 267 -14.78 11.51 11.05
N GLU A 268 -14.22 10.31 10.88
CA GLU A 268 -13.63 9.52 11.96
C GLU A 268 -12.46 10.26 12.61
N ILE A 269 -11.55 10.83 11.80
CA ILE A 269 -10.42 11.64 12.28
C ILE A 269 -10.92 12.87 13.04
N ALA A 270 -11.85 13.62 12.45
CA ALA A 270 -12.44 14.81 13.06
C ALA A 270 -13.14 14.48 14.39
N TRP A 271 -13.83 13.35 14.46
CA TRP A 271 -14.46 12.88 15.69
C TRP A 271 -13.43 12.46 16.73
N LEU A 272 -12.48 11.59 16.37
CA LEU A 272 -11.50 11.01 17.29
C LEU A 272 -10.65 12.09 17.96
N LEU A 273 -10.22 13.09 17.18
CA LEU A 273 -9.37 14.17 17.65
C LEU A 273 -10.14 15.38 18.20
N ASN A 274 -11.48 15.35 18.26
CA ASN A 274 -12.28 16.52 18.63
C ASN A 274 -11.87 17.77 17.84
N MET A 275 -11.73 17.63 16.53
CA MET A 275 -11.35 18.72 15.62
C MET A 275 -12.39 18.88 14.53
N ARG A 276 -12.54 20.09 13.98
CA ARG A 276 -13.40 20.35 12.82
C ARG A 276 -12.65 21.20 11.81
N GLY A 277 -12.99 21.02 10.55
CA GLY A 277 -12.51 21.83 9.44
C GLY A 277 -13.66 22.28 8.55
N SER A 278 -13.30 22.78 7.37
CA SER A 278 -14.24 23.19 6.34
C SER A 278 -13.72 22.87 4.94
N ASP A 279 -12.85 21.87 4.81
CA ASP A 279 -12.21 21.54 3.54
C ASP A 279 -13.20 20.88 2.56
N VAL A 280 -14.15 20.12 3.10
CA VAL A 280 -15.18 19.43 2.32
C VAL A 280 -16.49 20.20 2.42
N PRO A 281 -17.13 20.58 1.30
CA PRO A 281 -18.42 21.25 1.32
C PRO A 281 -19.45 20.45 2.12
N HIS A 282 -20.22 21.14 2.96
CA HIS A 282 -21.27 20.58 3.82
C HIS A 282 -20.81 19.61 4.92
N SER A 283 -19.52 19.27 4.99
CA SER A 283 -18.96 18.36 5.99
C SER A 283 -17.89 19.09 6.80
N PRO A 284 -18.01 19.19 8.14
CA PRO A 284 -17.08 19.97 8.96
C PRO A 284 -15.78 19.20 9.25
N VAL A 285 -15.12 18.72 8.20
CA VAL A 285 -13.94 17.85 8.20
C VAL A 285 -12.77 18.53 7.48
N PHE A 286 -11.57 17.95 7.59
CA PHE A 286 -10.33 18.47 7.01
C PHE A 286 -9.48 17.33 6.46
N TYR A 287 -8.85 17.54 5.30
CA TYR A 287 -8.01 16.53 4.65
C TYR A 287 -6.86 16.14 5.55
N SER A 288 -6.86 14.88 5.96
CA SER A 288 -5.88 14.33 6.89
C SER A 288 -5.89 12.80 6.88
N TYR A 289 -4.80 12.21 7.36
CA TYR A 289 -4.77 10.81 7.79
C TYR A 289 -4.43 10.75 9.27
N LEU A 290 -4.86 9.71 9.95
CA LEU A 290 -4.50 9.47 11.34
C LEU A 290 -4.04 8.03 11.52
N ILE A 291 -2.85 7.85 12.08
CA ILE A 291 -2.40 6.54 12.54
C ILE A 291 -2.54 6.53 14.06
N VAL A 292 -3.25 5.55 14.59
CA VAL A 292 -3.37 5.32 16.04
C VAL A 292 -2.67 4.02 16.37
N GLU A 293 -1.66 4.10 17.23
CA GLU A 293 -0.90 2.95 17.74
C GLU A 293 -1.25 2.71 19.22
N MET A 294 -0.76 1.62 19.79
CA MET A 294 -1.01 1.24 21.19
C MET A 294 -0.58 2.31 22.21
N SER A 295 0.43 3.11 21.91
CA SER A 295 0.99 4.14 22.80
C SER A 295 0.96 5.55 22.20
N THR A 296 1.03 5.67 20.88
CA THR A 296 1.14 6.94 20.14
C THR A 296 -0.04 7.17 19.19
N ALA A 297 -0.16 8.39 18.66
CA ALA A 297 -1.07 8.72 17.59
C ALA A 297 -0.44 9.82 16.74
N THR A 298 -0.52 9.69 15.41
CA THR A 298 0.10 10.59 14.45
C THR A 298 -0.93 11.11 13.46
N LEU A 299 -1.16 12.42 13.46
CA LEU A 299 -2.00 13.13 12.52
C LEU A 299 -1.16 13.67 11.35
N PHE A 300 -1.50 13.26 10.14
CA PHE A 300 -0.93 13.78 8.89
C PHE A 300 -1.89 14.84 8.34
N VAL A 301 -1.48 16.11 8.37
CA VAL A 301 -2.31 17.25 7.95
C VAL A 301 -1.42 18.38 7.43
N ASP A 302 -1.97 19.26 6.58
CA ASP A 302 -1.27 20.49 6.22
C ASP A 302 -1.04 21.37 7.45
N ARG A 303 0.24 21.55 7.83
CA ARG A 303 0.67 22.32 9.01
C ARG A 303 0.11 23.74 9.01
N ASN A 304 -0.11 24.34 7.84
CA ASN A 304 -0.63 25.70 7.70
C ASN A 304 -2.07 25.83 8.21
N LYS A 305 -2.81 24.72 8.31
CA LYS A 305 -4.18 24.69 8.85
C LYS A 305 -4.22 24.70 10.37
N VAL A 306 -3.12 24.31 11.03
CA VAL A 306 -3.09 24.08 12.47
C VAL A 306 -2.64 25.34 13.21
N SER A 307 -3.55 25.97 13.94
CA SER A 307 -3.23 27.08 14.83
C SER A 307 -2.58 26.59 16.13
N GLU A 308 -2.01 27.51 16.91
CA GLU A 308 -1.29 27.19 18.16
C GLU A 308 -2.20 26.52 19.20
N ASP A 309 -3.47 26.95 19.29
CA ASP A 309 -4.45 26.35 20.20
C ASP A 309 -4.83 24.91 19.81
N VAL A 310 -4.84 24.61 18.50
CA VAL A 310 -5.05 23.24 18.01
C VAL A 310 -3.81 22.38 18.27
N LEU A 311 -2.62 22.94 18.10
CA LEU A 311 -1.37 22.24 18.42
C LEU A 311 -1.31 21.88 19.90
N GLU A 312 -1.61 22.84 20.80
CA GLU A 312 -1.66 22.59 22.24
C GLU A 312 -2.72 21.51 22.61
N HIS A 313 -3.86 21.51 21.92
CA HIS A 313 -4.90 20.48 22.09
C HIS A 313 -4.41 19.09 21.67
N LEU A 314 -3.68 18.98 20.57
CA LEU A 314 -3.10 17.71 20.09
C LEU A 314 -1.97 17.22 21.00
N GLU A 315 -1.07 18.11 21.42
CA GLU A 315 0.04 17.78 22.33
C GLU A 315 -0.48 17.27 23.69
N LYS A 316 -1.50 17.93 24.25
CA LYS A 316 -2.17 17.45 25.48
C LYS A 316 -2.79 16.07 25.33
N ALA A 317 -3.18 15.70 24.11
CA ALA A 317 -3.73 14.39 23.79
C ALA A 317 -2.67 13.35 23.41
N GLY A 318 -1.38 13.73 23.34
CA GLY A 318 -0.31 12.84 22.90
C GLY A 318 -0.35 12.53 21.40
N VAL A 319 -0.82 13.48 20.58
CA VAL A 319 -0.94 13.34 19.12
C VAL A 319 0.16 14.15 18.43
N THR A 320 1.00 13.49 17.65
CA THR A 320 2.08 14.11 16.87
C THR A 320 1.55 14.55 15.51
N LEU A 321 2.10 15.64 14.95
CA LEU A 321 1.71 16.16 13.64
C LEU A 321 2.80 15.91 12.59
N LYS A 322 2.39 15.52 11.38
CA LYS A 322 3.25 15.44 10.20
C LYS A 322 2.60 16.04 8.96
N PRO A 323 3.39 16.39 7.92
CA PRO A 323 2.84 16.80 6.63
C PRO A 323 1.90 15.74 6.04
N TYR A 324 0.81 16.17 5.41
CA TYR A 324 -0.19 15.29 4.80
C TYR A 324 0.39 14.24 3.84
N ASN A 325 1.39 14.63 3.04
CA ASN A 325 2.07 13.76 2.08
C ASN A 325 3.14 12.84 2.69
N ALA A 326 3.46 12.99 3.97
CA ALA A 326 4.57 12.26 4.59
C ALA A 326 4.26 10.78 4.89
N ILE A 327 2.98 10.37 4.80
CA ILE A 327 2.53 9.02 5.18
C ILE A 327 3.23 7.89 4.40
N LEU A 328 3.59 8.13 3.12
CA LEU A 328 4.27 7.14 2.26
C LEU A 328 5.80 7.18 2.40
N SER A 329 6.37 8.38 2.53
CA SER A 329 7.82 8.62 2.50
C SER A 329 8.62 7.98 3.66
N SER A 330 7.93 7.52 4.71
CA SER A 330 8.50 6.92 5.92
C SER A 330 9.41 5.72 5.71
N VAL A 331 9.00 4.81 4.82
CA VAL A 331 9.75 3.58 4.53
C VAL A 331 10.82 3.82 3.45
N GLU A 332 10.56 4.74 2.53
CA GLU A 332 11.49 5.11 1.45
C GLU A 332 12.73 5.88 1.99
N ARG A 333 12.58 6.64 3.10
CA ARG A 333 13.67 7.43 3.71
C ARG A 333 14.79 6.58 4.33
N ASP A 334 14.49 5.49 5.02
CA ASP A 334 15.55 4.61 5.59
C ASP A 334 16.34 3.90 4.48
N ALA A 335 15.66 3.52 3.39
CA ALA A 335 16.32 2.95 2.22
C ALA A 335 17.33 3.94 1.59
N ALA A 336 16.97 5.22 1.47
CA ALA A 336 17.88 6.25 0.97
C ALA A 336 19.07 6.52 1.91
N ALA A 337 18.84 6.57 3.23
CA ALA A 337 19.92 6.71 4.21
C ALA A 337 20.92 5.55 4.15
N LEU A 338 20.41 4.31 4.02
CA LEU A 338 21.25 3.12 3.86
C LEU A 338 22.00 3.16 2.52
N ALA A 339 21.36 3.59 1.43
CA ALA A 339 22.01 3.70 0.13
C ALA A 339 23.19 4.69 0.15
N GLU A 340 23.00 5.89 0.71
CA GLU A 340 24.05 6.89 0.89
C GLU A 340 25.19 6.35 1.76
N PHE A 341 24.84 5.70 2.87
CA PHE A 341 25.81 5.10 3.79
C PHE A 341 26.64 4.00 3.10
N TRP A 342 26.01 3.10 2.33
CA TRP A 342 26.71 2.01 1.66
C TRP A 342 27.69 2.53 0.59
N CYS A 343 27.32 3.57 -0.14
CA CYS A 343 28.23 4.23 -1.09
C CYS A 343 29.43 4.86 -0.38
N TRP A 344 29.18 5.59 0.72
CA TRP A 344 30.24 6.15 1.55
C TRP A 344 31.18 5.07 2.08
N LEU A 345 30.64 3.97 2.62
CA LEU A 345 31.44 2.90 3.21
C LEU A 345 32.31 2.20 2.15
N GLU A 346 31.75 1.91 0.97
CA GLU A 346 32.52 1.30 -0.14
C GLU A 346 33.69 2.20 -0.57
N GLU A 347 33.46 3.52 -0.62
CA GLU A 347 34.48 4.49 -0.98
C GLU A 347 35.61 4.57 0.05
N GLU A 348 35.29 4.61 1.34
CA GLU A 348 36.27 4.70 2.41
C GLU A 348 37.09 3.42 2.56
N VAL A 349 36.47 2.24 2.44
CA VAL A 349 37.19 0.96 2.44
C VAL A 349 38.13 0.88 1.23
N ARG A 350 37.71 1.35 0.04
CA ARG A 350 38.54 1.40 -1.17
C ARG A 350 39.74 2.35 -1.03
N LYS A 351 39.57 3.47 -0.31
CA LYS A 351 40.65 4.39 0.06
C LYS A 351 41.59 3.81 1.12
N THR A 352 41.35 2.59 1.60
CA THR A 352 42.10 1.93 2.69
C THR A 352 42.07 2.71 4.00
N VAL A 353 40.99 3.46 4.25
CA VAL A 353 40.77 4.10 5.55
C VAL A 353 40.45 3.03 6.58
N ALA A 354 41.21 3.00 7.67
CA ALA A 354 41.01 2.04 8.76
C ALA A 354 39.78 2.44 9.59
N LEU A 355 38.59 2.04 9.13
CA LEU A 355 37.35 2.18 9.88
C LEU A 355 37.16 0.97 10.79
N THR A 356 36.89 1.20 12.07
CA THR A 356 36.47 0.16 13.01
C THR A 356 34.97 -0.12 12.87
N GLU A 357 34.52 -1.30 13.27
CA GLU A 357 33.09 -1.65 13.29
C GLU A 357 32.24 -0.65 14.07
N VAL A 358 32.77 -0.09 15.18
CA VAL A 358 32.13 0.97 15.97
C VAL A 358 31.94 2.24 15.14
N GLN A 359 33.00 2.71 14.47
CA GLN A 359 32.93 3.90 13.63
C GLN A 359 31.96 3.74 12.46
N VAL A 360 31.84 2.53 11.91
CA VAL A 360 30.87 2.23 10.87
C VAL A 360 29.43 2.33 11.41
N ALA A 361 29.16 1.78 12.59
CA ALA A 361 27.85 1.89 13.24
C ALA A 361 27.50 3.34 13.61
N GLU A 362 28.44 4.10 14.17
CA GLU A 362 28.28 5.53 14.47
C GLU A 362 27.99 6.34 13.19
N LYS A 363 28.67 6.03 12.09
CA LYS A 363 28.44 6.72 10.83
C LYS A 363 27.05 6.45 10.26
N LEU A 364 26.59 5.20 10.33
CA LEU A 364 25.23 4.87 9.89
C LEU A 364 24.18 5.65 10.68
N LEU A 365 24.36 5.78 12.00
CA LEU A 365 23.51 6.61 12.83
C LEU A 365 23.49 8.07 12.35
N GLU A 366 24.64 8.66 12.00
CA GLU A 366 24.68 10.02 11.45
C GLU A 366 23.88 10.17 10.14
N PHE A 367 23.86 9.16 9.27
CA PHE A 367 23.05 9.18 8.04
C PHE A 367 21.56 9.09 8.36
N ARG A 368 21.16 8.22 9.30
CA ARG A 368 19.77 8.08 9.73
C ARG A 368 19.25 9.31 10.47
N GLN A 369 20.07 9.96 11.30
CA GLN A 369 19.72 11.20 12.01
C GLN A 369 19.40 12.38 11.08
N LYS A 370 19.84 12.34 9.83
CA LYS A 370 19.50 13.37 8.83
C LYS A 370 18.13 13.15 8.20
N GLN A 371 17.56 11.96 8.34
CA GLN A 371 16.26 11.63 7.77
C GLN A 371 15.14 12.23 8.61
N ASP A 372 14.12 12.74 7.91
CA ASP A 372 12.96 13.32 8.57
C ASP A 372 12.24 12.27 9.43
N GLY A 373 11.88 12.68 10.65
CA GLY A 373 11.18 11.84 11.59
C GLY A 373 12.00 10.76 12.29
N PHE A 374 13.33 10.73 12.14
CA PHE A 374 14.18 9.83 12.92
C PHE A 374 14.03 10.10 14.43
N ILE A 375 13.83 9.03 15.22
CA ILE A 375 13.78 9.09 16.69
C ILE A 375 15.08 8.53 17.28
N GLU A 376 15.34 7.24 17.04
CA GLU A 376 16.49 6.49 17.53
C GLU A 376 16.71 5.22 16.69
N THR A 377 17.74 4.44 16.99
CA THR A 377 17.90 3.10 16.40
C THR A 377 16.88 2.13 17.00
N SER A 378 16.28 1.26 16.18
CA SER A 378 15.30 0.27 16.68
C SER A 378 15.95 -0.85 17.51
N PHE A 379 17.27 -1.02 17.38
CA PHE A 379 18.13 -1.86 18.21
C PHE A 379 19.60 -1.44 18.06
N ASP A 380 20.49 -1.96 18.92
CA ASP A 380 21.93 -1.75 18.78
C ASP A 380 22.45 -2.31 17.44
N THR A 381 23.04 -1.46 16.60
CA THR A 381 23.56 -1.88 15.28
C THR A 381 24.63 -2.96 15.44
N ILE A 382 24.42 -4.08 14.73
CA ILE A 382 25.37 -5.17 14.59
C ILE A 382 26.24 -4.85 13.37
N SER A 383 27.49 -4.50 13.63
CA SER A 383 28.51 -4.23 12.61
C SER A 383 29.63 -5.25 12.81
N GLY A 384 29.67 -6.29 11.97
CA GLY A 384 30.51 -7.46 12.17
C GLY A 384 31.37 -7.79 10.95
N TYR A 385 32.68 -7.65 11.09
CA TYR A 385 33.68 -7.96 10.09
C TYR A 385 34.33 -9.33 10.34
N GLY A 386 34.39 -10.16 9.30
CA GLY A 386 34.96 -11.50 9.37
C GLY A 386 34.36 -12.32 10.51
N ALA A 387 35.21 -12.82 11.41
CA ALA A 387 34.80 -13.68 12.52
C ALA A 387 33.73 -13.05 13.43
N ASN A 388 33.72 -11.73 13.56
CA ASN A 388 32.71 -11.02 14.36
C ASN A 388 31.31 -11.13 13.73
N GLY A 389 31.21 -11.18 12.39
CA GLY A 389 29.94 -11.43 11.70
C GLY A 389 29.34 -12.80 12.01
N ALA A 390 30.14 -13.79 12.43
CA ALA A 390 29.65 -15.11 12.84
C ALA A 390 28.93 -15.09 14.21
N ILE A 391 29.08 -14.02 14.99
CA ILE A 391 28.41 -13.87 16.29
C ILE A 391 27.04 -13.23 16.03
N ILE A 392 25.97 -14.03 16.12
CA ILE A 392 24.61 -13.66 15.68
C ILE A 392 24.11 -12.32 16.24
N HIS A 393 24.39 -12.06 17.54
CA HIS A 393 24.06 -10.81 18.24
C HIS A 393 25.35 -10.07 18.63
N TYR A 394 26.27 -9.90 17.68
CA TYR A 394 27.52 -9.17 17.92
C TYR A 394 27.24 -7.71 18.23
N ARG A 395 27.94 -7.15 19.22
CA ARG A 395 27.91 -5.73 19.51
C ARG A 395 29.35 -5.21 19.54
N PRO A 396 29.76 -4.37 18.58
CA PRO A 396 31.10 -3.83 18.57
C PRO A 396 31.29 -2.90 19.79
N THR A 397 32.44 -2.99 20.44
CA THR A 397 32.88 -2.02 21.44
C THR A 397 34.27 -1.52 21.09
N PRO A 398 34.65 -0.29 21.49
CA PRO A 398 35.96 0.28 21.15
C PRO A 398 37.13 -0.63 21.52
N ASP A 399 37.01 -1.39 22.61
CA ASP A 399 38.07 -2.26 23.12
C ASP A 399 38.10 -3.67 22.46
N SER A 400 37.08 -4.04 21.66
CA SER A 400 36.94 -5.40 21.10
C SER A 400 36.41 -5.46 19.66
N CYS A 401 36.53 -4.37 18.91
CA CYS A 401 36.12 -4.29 17.50
C CYS A 401 37.28 -4.58 16.53
N SER A 402 36.91 -5.07 15.36
CA SER A 402 37.81 -5.25 14.21
C SER A 402 37.83 -3.99 13.34
N SER A 403 38.89 -3.83 12.55
CA SER A 403 38.90 -2.89 11.42
C SER A 403 38.25 -3.55 10.20
N VAL A 404 37.31 -2.84 9.58
CA VAL A 404 36.64 -3.26 8.34
C VAL A 404 37.63 -3.15 7.19
N GLY A 405 37.82 -4.26 6.48
CA GLY A 405 38.74 -4.38 5.35
C GLY A 405 38.08 -4.99 4.11
N SER A 406 38.90 -5.42 3.15
CA SER A 406 38.45 -6.00 1.88
C SER A 406 38.74 -7.50 1.74
N ASP A 407 39.35 -8.11 2.74
CA ASP A 407 39.77 -9.52 2.73
C ASP A 407 38.72 -10.49 3.31
N ASN A 408 37.61 -9.99 3.86
CA ASN A 408 36.55 -10.80 4.42
C ASN A 408 35.16 -10.17 4.25
N LEU A 409 34.11 -10.92 4.61
CA LEU A 409 32.73 -10.44 4.62
C LEU A 409 32.52 -9.44 5.75
N PHE A 410 31.68 -8.45 5.45
CA PHE A 410 31.15 -7.49 6.39
C PHE A 410 29.62 -7.65 6.47
N LEU A 411 29.12 -7.96 7.66
CA LEU A 411 27.69 -8.06 7.96
C LEU A 411 27.27 -6.83 8.73
N LEU A 412 26.24 -6.16 8.25
CA LEU A 412 25.63 -5.01 8.90
C LEU A 412 24.13 -5.24 9.05
N ASP A 413 23.70 -5.33 10.29
CA ASP A 413 22.30 -5.48 10.68
C ASP A 413 21.91 -4.31 11.58
N SER A 414 20.88 -3.59 11.14
CA SER A 414 20.54 -2.31 11.72
C SER A 414 19.13 -1.86 11.36
N GLY A 415 18.51 -1.13 12.27
CA GLY A 415 17.20 -0.52 12.05
C GLY A 415 17.03 0.80 12.79
N ALA A 416 15.96 1.50 12.47
CA ALA A 416 15.61 2.77 13.09
C ALA A 416 14.13 2.83 13.47
N GLN A 417 13.88 3.60 14.53
CA GLN A 417 12.57 4.11 14.86
C GLN A 417 12.39 5.45 14.17
N TYR A 418 11.35 5.52 13.36
CA TYR A 418 10.81 6.76 12.85
C TYR A 418 9.46 7.01 13.50
N ILE A 419 9.04 8.26 13.53
CA ILE A 419 7.71 8.67 14.00
C ILE A 419 6.55 7.98 13.24
N ASP A 420 6.81 7.26 12.15
CA ASP A 420 5.85 6.57 11.27
C ASP A 420 6.11 5.07 11.08
N GLY A 421 7.16 4.52 11.68
CA GLY A 421 7.49 3.11 11.44
C GLY A 421 8.75 2.66 12.14
N THR A 422 8.93 1.34 12.13
CA THR A 422 10.15 0.68 12.61
C THR A 422 10.78 -0.07 11.45
N THR A 423 12.09 0.05 11.30
CA THR A 423 12.83 -0.70 10.28
C THR A 423 13.73 -1.76 10.91
N ASP A 424 13.96 -2.82 10.16
CA ASP A 424 14.92 -3.89 10.45
C ASP A 424 15.50 -4.42 9.13
N ILE A 425 16.81 -4.28 8.96
CA ILE A 425 17.48 -4.53 7.68
C ILE A 425 18.91 -5.01 7.92
N THR A 426 19.22 -6.19 7.38
CA THR A 426 20.56 -6.75 7.29
C THR A 426 21.05 -6.84 5.85
N ARG A 427 22.29 -6.39 5.60
CA ARG A 427 23.06 -6.72 4.39
C ARG A 427 24.42 -7.29 4.75
N THR A 428 24.86 -8.27 3.96
CA THR A 428 26.23 -8.80 4.01
C THR A 428 26.92 -8.49 2.69
N VAL A 429 28.12 -7.93 2.74
CA VAL A 429 28.91 -7.53 1.57
C VAL A 429 30.36 -8.01 1.67
N HIS A 430 31.05 -8.03 0.54
CA HIS A 430 32.50 -8.20 0.45
C HIS A 430 33.11 -7.04 -0.35
N PHE A 431 34.17 -6.41 0.15
CA PHE A 431 34.81 -5.26 -0.51
C PHE A 431 36.03 -5.62 -1.39
N GLY A 432 36.47 -6.88 -1.37
CA GLY A 432 37.46 -7.45 -2.29
C GLY A 432 36.95 -8.73 -2.93
N GLU A 433 37.78 -9.78 -2.99
CA GLU A 433 37.40 -11.06 -3.61
C GLU A 433 36.98 -12.14 -2.59
N PRO A 434 35.68 -12.52 -2.51
CA PRO A 434 35.27 -13.57 -1.58
C PRO A 434 35.74 -14.96 -2.00
N SER A 435 36.10 -15.77 -1.01
CA SER A 435 36.44 -17.18 -1.15
C SER A 435 35.26 -18.01 -1.66
N GLN A 436 35.55 -19.16 -2.29
CA GLN A 436 34.51 -20.06 -2.79
C GLN A 436 33.52 -20.51 -1.70
N ARG A 437 33.98 -20.65 -0.46
CA ARG A 437 33.16 -21.02 0.69
C ARG A 437 32.18 -19.91 1.07
N GLN A 438 32.65 -18.66 1.16
CA GLN A 438 31.79 -17.49 1.43
C GLN A 438 30.71 -17.35 0.35
N LYS A 439 31.08 -17.53 -0.93
CA LYS A 439 30.13 -17.48 -2.05
C LYS A 439 29.05 -18.55 -1.97
N GLU A 440 29.45 -19.79 -1.72
CA GLU A 440 28.52 -20.90 -1.61
C GLU A 440 27.50 -20.64 -0.50
N CYS A 441 27.98 -20.29 0.70
CA CYS A 441 27.12 -20.01 1.84
C CYS A 441 26.19 -18.81 1.58
N PHE A 442 26.71 -17.71 1.02
CA PHE A 442 25.91 -16.52 0.70
C PHE A 442 24.81 -16.87 -0.30
N THR A 443 25.15 -17.63 -1.32
CA THR A 443 24.20 -18.10 -2.32
C THR A 443 23.11 -18.98 -1.70
N ARG A 444 23.43 -19.87 -0.75
CA ARG A 444 22.43 -20.69 -0.06
C ARG A 444 21.48 -19.86 0.80
N VAL A 445 22.00 -18.86 1.50
CA VAL A 445 21.19 -17.92 2.29
C VAL A 445 20.26 -17.14 1.37
N LEU A 446 20.79 -16.58 0.28
CA LEU A 446 20.00 -15.86 -0.72
C LEU A 446 18.91 -16.73 -1.37
N GLN A 447 19.23 -17.99 -1.68
CA GLN A 447 18.23 -18.94 -2.18
C GLN A 447 17.09 -19.15 -1.17
N GLY A 448 17.42 -19.21 0.12
CA GLY A 448 16.43 -19.28 1.19
C GLY A 448 15.58 -18.01 1.29
N HIS A 449 16.23 -16.85 1.26
CA HIS A 449 15.58 -15.53 1.28
C HIS A 449 14.57 -15.40 0.14
N ILE A 450 14.99 -15.70 -1.10
CA ILE A 450 14.14 -15.62 -2.29
C ILE A 450 13.00 -16.64 -2.23
N ALA A 451 13.27 -17.87 -1.76
CA ALA A 451 12.25 -18.90 -1.64
C ALA A 451 11.12 -18.50 -0.68
N LEU A 452 11.45 -17.77 0.39
CA LEU A 452 10.45 -17.22 1.29
C LEU A 452 9.77 -15.97 0.72
N ASP A 453 10.53 -15.03 0.14
CA ASP A 453 9.99 -13.81 -0.51
C ASP A 453 8.95 -14.14 -1.60
N GLN A 454 9.14 -15.24 -2.34
CA GLN A 454 8.25 -15.68 -3.41
C GLN A 454 7.18 -16.69 -2.96
N ALA A 455 7.12 -16.99 -1.66
CA ALA A 455 6.19 -17.99 -1.15
C ALA A 455 4.75 -17.53 -1.33
N VAL A 456 3.92 -18.43 -1.88
CA VAL A 456 2.46 -18.30 -1.89
C VAL A 456 1.88 -19.46 -1.09
N PHE A 457 1.06 -19.15 -0.10
CA PHE A 457 0.60 -20.11 0.89
C PHE A 457 -0.87 -19.89 1.26
N PRO A 458 -1.62 -20.93 1.68
CA PRO A 458 -2.99 -20.77 2.16
C PRO A 458 -3.13 -19.73 3.27
N GLU A 459 -4.25 -18.99 3.30
CA GLU A 459 -4.61 -18.22 4.48
C GLU A 459 -4.61 -19.10 5.73
N ARG A 460 -4.38 -18.50 6.90
CA ARG A 460 -4.29 -19.20 8.18
C ARG A 460 -3.09 -20.14 8.32
N THR A 461 -2.12 -20.10 7.40
CA THR A 461 -0.86 -20.85 7.54
C THR A 461 -0.02 -20.23 8.66
N PRO A 462 0.34 -21.01 9.70
CA PRO A 462 1.25 -20.54 10.72
C PRO A 462 2.65 -20.30 10.17
N GLY A 463 3.32 -19.23 10.60
CA GLY A 463 4.63 -18.87 10.05
C GLY A 463 5.71 -19.95 10.22
N PHE A 464 5.62 -20.82 11.24
CA PHE A 464 6.55 -21.95 11.40
C PHE A 464 6.55 -22.93 10.21
N VAL A 465 5.44 -23.00 9.46
CA VAL A 465 5.32 -23.86 8.27
C VAL A 465 6.20 -23.34 7.12
N LEU A 466 6.43 -22.03 7.07
CA LEU A 466 7.18 -21.37 6.00
C LEU A 466 8.69 -21.31 6.28
N ASP A 467 9.12 -21.45 7.52
CA ASP A 467 10.54 -21.39 7.95
C ASP A 467 11.44 -22.36 7.17
N VAL A 468 10.92 -23.54 6.80
CA VAL A 468 11.66 -24.53 6.01
C VAL A 468 12.07 -24.03 4.62
N LEU A 469 11.30 -23.10 4.02
CA LEU A 469 11.60 -22.54 2.70
C LEU A 469 12.95 -21.83 2.71
N ALA A 470 13.23 -21.11 3.80
CA ALA A 470 14.48 -20.39 3.97
C ALA A 470 15.67 -21.28 4.35
N ARG A 471 15.43 -22.47 4.91
CA ARG A 471 16.49 -23.42 5.33
C ARG A 471 16.87 -24.45 4.27
N SER A 472 15.94 -24.80 3.40
CA SER A 472 16.06 -25.95 2.48
C SER A 472 17.37 -25.97 1.68
N SER A 473 17.84 -24.81 1.21
CA SER A 473 19.07 -24.68 0.44
C SER A 473 20.34 -24.93 1.25
N LEU A 474 20.38 -24.53 2.53
CA LEU A 474 21.47 -24.81 3.46
C LEU A 474 21.48 -26.28 3.89
N TRP A 475 20.31 -26.84 4.21
CA TRP A 475 20.17 -28.24 4.63
C TRP A 475 20.67 -29.23 3.57
N LYS A 476 20.50 -28.92 2.28
CA LYS A 476 21.01 -29.75 1.16
C LYS A 476 22.53 -29.97 1.21
N ILE A 477 23.27 -29.09 1.87
CA ILE A 477 24.72 -29.20 2.06
C ILE A 477 25.11 -29.39 3.53
N GLY A 478 24.15 -29.74 4.40
CA GLY A 478 24.39 -30.03 5.82
C GLY A 478 24.64 -28.79 6.68
N LEU A 479 24.24 -27.60 6.22
CA LEU A 479 24.37 -26.34 6.96
C LEU A 479 23.02 -25.89 7.51
N ASP A 480 23.02 -25.02 8.54
CA ASP A 480 21.81 -24.44 9.14
C ASP A 480 22.16 -23.12 9.86
N TYR A 481 21.15 -22.41 10.38
CA TYR A 481 21.30 -21.23 11.25
C TYR A 481 20.46 -21.35 12.53
N ARG A 482 20.93 -20.72 13.62
CA ARG A 482 20.44 -20.99 14.99
C ARG A 482 19.39 -19.99 15.52
N HIS A 483 18.78 -19.19 14.65
CA HIS A 483 17.67 -18.27 14.97
C HIS A 483 16.44 -18.58 14.11
N GLY A 484 15.31 -17.91 14.36
CA GLY A 484 14.13 -17.99 13.49
C GLY A 484 14.41 -17.37 12.12
N THR A 485 13.61 -17.71 11.11
CA THR A 485 13.71 -17.06 9.79
C THR A 485 13.21 -15.61 9.82
N GLY A 486 12.32 -15.28 10.74
CA GLY A 486 11.86 -13.91 10.94
C GLY A 486 10.84 -13.76 12.07
N HIS A 487 10.50 -12.52 12.38
CA HIS A 487 9.61 -12.09 13.45
C HIS A 487 8.65 -11.01 12.95
N GLY A 488 7.57 -10.74 13.70
CA GLY A 488 6.76 -9.56 13.45
C GLY A 488 7.54 -8.28 13.72
N VAL A 489 7.15 -7.19 13.07
CA VAL A 489 7.73 -5.85 13.26
C VAL A 489 6.62 -4.84 13.44
N GLY A 490 6.65 -4.13 14.56
CA GLY A 490 5.64 -3.13 14.87
C GLY A 490 5.81 -1.85 14.08
N ALA A 491 4.71 -1.15 13.83
CA ALA A 491 4.74 0.18 13.25
C ALA A 491 5.10 1.20 14.35
N ALA A 492 6.33 1.74 14.30
CA ALA A 492 6.90 2.65 15.31
C ALA A 492 6.87 2.07 16.74
N LEU A 493 7.07 0.75 16.83
CA LEU A 493 7.01 -0.01 18.07
C LEU A 493 8.18 -1.00 18.16
N ASN A 494 8.01 -2.11 18.87
CA ASN A 494 9.06 -3.10 19.01
C ASN A 494 9.44 -3.65 17.64
N VAL A 495 10.75 -3.63 17.35
CA VAL A 495 11.28 -4.27 16.15
C VAL A 495 11.04 -5.78 16.16
N HIS A 496 11.02 -6.39 17.35
CA HIS A 496 10.62 -7.78 17.56
C HIS A 496 9.22 -7.82 18.19
N GLU A 497 8.21 -8.00 17.34
CA GLU A 497 6.81 -8.04 17.72
C GLU A 497 6.21 -9.42 17.41
N GLY A 498 5.31 -9.86 18.30
CA GLY A 498 4.54 -11.08 18.10
C GLY A 498 3.06 -10.76 18.29
N PRO A 499 2.16 -11.71 17.96
CA PRO A 499 2.43 -13.14 18.05
C PRO A 499 2.91 -13.80 16.75
N GLN A 500 2.91 -13.11 15.61
CA GLN A 500 3.39 -13.64 14.33
C GLN A 500 4.92 -13.82 14.31
N SER A 501 5.38 -14.93 13.74
CA SER A 501 6.81 -15.17 13.50
C SER A 501 7.00 -16.28 12.47
N ILE A 502 8.09 -16.25 11.73
CA ILE A 502 8.52 -17.33 10.84
C ILE A 502 9.69 -18.04 11.51
N SER A 503 9.44 -19.13 12.23
CA SER A 503 10.47 -19.79 13.03
C SER A 503 10.23 -21.29 13.14
N TYR A 504 11.31 -22.09 13.14
CA TYR A 504 11.26 -23.54 13.42
C TYR A 504 10.64 -23.91 14.77
N ARG A 505 10.44 -22.92 15.66
CA ARG A 505 9.78 -23.09 16.96
C ARG A 505 8.31 -23.43 16.78
N TYR A 506 8.02 -24.73 16.66
CA TYR A 506 6.69 -25.33 16.45
C TYR A 506 5.63 -25.03 17.52
N GLY A 507 5.97 -24.31 18.59
CA GLY A 507 5.02 -23.86 19.61
C GLY A 507 4.20 -22.65 19.22
N ASN A 508 4.64 -21.87 18.23
CA ASN A 508 3.90 -20.70 17.74
C ASN A 508 3.01 -21.10 16.56
N LEU A 509 1.72 -21.27 16.82
CA LEU A 509 0.71 -21.64 15.81
C LEU A 509 -0.02 -20.42 15.23
N THR A 510 0.48 -19.21 15.51
CA THR A 510 -0.12 -17.98 14.99
C THR A 510 -0.02 -17.96 13.47
N ALA A 511 -1.19 -17.90 12.84
CA ALA A 511 -1.33 -17.72 11.41
C ALA A 511 -0.77 -16.37 10.96
N LEU A 512 -0.04 -16.37 9.85
CA LEU A 512 0.20 -15.12 9.12
C LEU A 512 -1.13 -14.65 8.52
N GLN A 513 -1.41 -13.36 8.67
CA GLN A 513 -2.62 -12.70 8.20
C GLN A 513 -2.25 -11.52 7.32
N LYS A 514 -3.11 -11.20 6.36
CA LYS A 514 -3.00 -10.00 5.54
C LYS A 514 -2.84 -8.77 6.43
N GLY A 515 -1.90 -7.88 6.08
CA GLY A 515 -1.59 -6.68 6.83
C GLY A 515 -0.46 -6.84 7.85
N MET A 516 -0.08 -8.07 8.22
CA MET A 516 1.06 -8.29 9.11
C MET A 516 2.38 -7.94 8.41
N ILE A 517 3.29 -7.29 9.12
CA ILE A 517 4.67 -7.10 8.69
C ILE A 517 5.53 -8.12 9.44
N VAL A 518 6.42 -8.79 8.71
CA VAL A 518 7.42 -9.71 9.26
C VAL A 518 8.78 -9.49 8.62
N SER A 519 9.86 -9.79 9.32
CA SER A 519 11.18 -9.94 8.71
C SER A 519 11.28 -11.27 7.95
N ASN A 520 12.10 -11.26 6.90
CA ASN A 520 12.61 -12.44 6.19
C ASN A 520 14.14 -12.32 6.23
N GLU A 521 14.78 -12.99 7.18
CA GLU A 521 16.16 -12.75 7.58
C GLU A 521 17.03 -14.03 7.68
N PRO A 522 17.02 -14.98 6.73
CA PRO A 522 17.86 -16.16 6.83
C PRO A 522 19.35 -15.81 6.93
N GLY A 523 20.11 -16.70 7.56
CA GLY A 523 21.54 -16.52 7.76
C GLY A 523 22.37 -17.80 7.69
N TYR A 524 23.68 -17.64 7.83
CA TYR A 524 24.64 -18.72 8.05
C TYR A 524 25.88 -18.15 8.76
N TYR A 525 26.38 -18.86 9.77
CA TYR A 525 27.45 -18.38 10.64
C TYR A 525 28.53 -19.45 10.74
N GLU A 526 29.70 -19.17 10.17
CA GLU A 526 30.88 -20.04 10.23
C GLU A 526 31.77 -19.56 11.39
N ASP A 527 31.71 -20.28 12.51
CA ASP A 527 32.40 -19.93 13.76
C ASP A 527 33.87 -19.56 13.52
N ASN A 528 34.29 -18.41 14.05
CA ASN A 528 35.64 -17.86 13.91
C ASN A 528 36.05 -17.49 12.47
N SER A 529 35.12 -17.38 11.52
CA SER A 529 35.45 -17.09 10.12
C SER A 529 34.63 -15.95 9.52
N PHE A 530 33.32 -16.14 9.33
CA PHE A 530 32.41 -15.14 8.74
C PHE A 530 30.95 -15.44 9.08
N GLY A 531 30.11 -14.42 9.00
CA GLY A 531 28.66 -14.59 9.03
C GLY A 531 27.99 -13.93 7.84
N ILE A 532 26.81 -14.44 7.51
CA ILE A 532 25.94 -13.95 6.46
C ILE A 532 24.53 -13.88 7.02
N ARG A 533 23.86 -12.75 6.80
CA ARG A 533 22.42 -12.62 6.91
C ARG A 533 21.93 -11.66 5.83
N ILE A 534 20.76 -11.96 5.27
CA ILE A 534 20.10 -11.15 4.26
C ILE A 534 18.70 -10.95 4.77
N GLU A 535 18.29 -9.70 4.96
CA GLU A 535 17.04 -9.40 5.63
C GLU A 535 16.25 -8.30 4.95
N ASN A 536 14.96 -8.56 4.76
CA ASN A 536 13.98 -7.56 4.38
C ASN A 536 12.77 -7.62 5.32
N LEU A 537 12.12 -6.48 5.50
CA LEU A 537 10.73 -6.44 5.93
C LEU A 537 9.81 -6.76 4.77
N VAL A 538 8.82 -7.59 5.04
CA VAL A 538 7.77 -7.97 4.08
C VAL A 538 6.38 -7.81 4.70
N LEU A 539 5.47 -7.24 3.92
CA LEU A 539 4.05 -7.15 4.21
C LEU A 539 3.35 -8.41 3.70
N VAL A 540 2.59 -9.08 4.56
CA VAL A 540 1.71 -10.18 4.16
C VAL A 540 0.52 -9.62 3.39
N LYS A 541 0.33 -10.08 2.15
CA LYS A 541 -0.78 -9.67 1.29
C LYS A 541 -1.50 -10.87 0.70
N GLU A 542 -2.71 -10.63 0.19
CA GLU A 542 -3.44 -11.62 -0.58
C GLU A 542 -2.83 -11.80 -1.98
N VAL A 543 -2.84 -13.04 -2.48
CA VAL A 543 -2.32 -13.41 -3.80
C VAL A 543 -3.43 -14.08 -4.60
N ASN A 544 -3.83 -13.44 -5.69
CA ASN A 544 -4.91 -13.93 -6.53
C ASN A 544 -4.38 -15.07 -7.41
N LEU A 545 -4.88 -16.28 -7.18
CA LEU A 545 -4.53 -17.49 -7.93
C LEU A 545 -5.72 -17.94 -8.77
N ALA A 546 -5.45 -18.57 -9.92
CA ALA A 546 -6.49 -19.09 -10.81
C ALA A 546 -7.38 -20.18 -10.17
N ASN A 547 -6.95 -20.75 -9.04
CA ASN A 547 -7.68 -21.79 -8.33
C ASN A 547 -7.77 -21.44 -6.83
N SER A 548 -8.93 -21.72 -6.22
CA SER A 548 -9.11 -21.72 -4.77
C SER A 548 -9.53 -23.11 -4.30
N PHE A 549 -8.60 -23.84 -3.69
CA PHE A 549 -8.88 -25.19 -3.18
C PHE A 549 -9.59 -25.10 -1.84
N GLY A 550 -10.85 -25.54 -1.76
CA GLY A 550 -11.63 -25.50 -0.52
C GLY A 550 -12.20 -24.13 -0.17
N GLY A 551 -12.15 -23.16 -1.08
CA GLY A 551 -12.71 -21.81 -0.88
C GLY A 551 -11.89 -20.92 0.07
N ILE A 552 -10.62 -21.26 0.30
CA ILE A 552 -9.68 -20.45 1.08
C ILE A 552 -8.87 -19.53 0.15
N SER A 553 -8.59 -18.31 0.62
CA SER A 553 -7.67 -17.39 -0.04
C SER A 553 -6.22 -17.83 0.15
N TYR A 554 -5.33 -17.30 -0.68
CA TYR A 554 -3.88 -17.51 -0.56
C TYR A 554 -3.20 -16.19 -0.28
N LEU A 555 -2.15 -16.24 0.52
CA LEU A 555 -1.33 -15.11 0.91
C LEU A 555 0.07 -15.25 0.31
N GLY A 556 0.78 -14.14 0.26
CA GLY A 556 2.18 -14.02 -0.10
C GLY A 556 2.77 -12.75 0.49
N PHE A 557 3.89 -12.30 -0.05
CA PHE A 557 4.65 -11.18 0.50
C PHE A 557 4.81 -10.02 -0.48
N GLU A 558 4.84 -8.81 0.07
CA GLU A 558 5.25 -7.58 -0.61
C GLU A 558 6.45 -6.98 0.13
N LYS A 559 7.50 -6.60 -0.60
CA LYS A 559 8.73 -6.09 0.01
C LYS A 559 8.54 -4.65 0.48
N LEU A 560 8.97 -4.37 1.70
CA LEU A 560 9.04 -3.01 2.25
C LEU A 560 10.47 -2.47 2.27
N THR A 561 11.48 -3.34 2.25
CA THR A 561 12.89 -2.96 2.23
C THR A 561 13.42 -2.81 0.80
N PHE A 562 13.88 -1.60 0.44
CA PHE A 562 14.41 -1.27 -0.87
C PHE A 562 15.93 -0.99 -0.84
N VAL A 563 16.70 -1.91 -0.28
CA VAL A 563 18.17 -1.84 -0.25
C VAL A 563 18.76 -2.93 -1.15
N PRO A 564 19.70 -2.61 -2.07
CA PRO A 564 20.32 -3.61 -2.94
C PRO A 564 20.96 -4.77 -2.16
N ILE A 565 20.86 -5.99 -2.71
CA ILE A 565 21.66 -7.14 -2.28
C ILE A 565 22.83 -7.24 -3.25
N GLN A 566 24.07 -7.36 -2.75
CA GLN A 566 25.27 -7.34 -3.59
C GLN A 566 25.22 -8.47 -4.65
N GLY A 567 25.06 -8.07 -5.93
CA GLY A 567 25.01 -8.95 -7.10
C GLY A 567 26.35 -9.08 -7.82
N ALA A 568 26.48 -10.07 -8.71
CA ALA A 568 27.70 -10.23 -9.52
C ALA A 568 27.71 -9.27 -10.70
N LYS A 569 28.81 -8.52 -10.85
CA LYS A 569 29.23 -8.09 -12.18
C LYS A 569 29.68 -9.32 -12.97
N LYS A 570 29.35 -9.36 -14.26
CA LYS A 570 29.63 -10.44 -15.23
C LYS A 570 31.12 -10.80 -15.43
N LYS A 571 32.04 -10.24 -14.63
CA LYS A 571 33.47 -10.49 -14.77
C LYS A 571 34.14 -11.26 -13.65
N ASP A 572 33.49 -11.46 -12.49
CA ASP A 572 33.96 -12.19 -11.29
C ASP A 572 33.31 -11.50 -10.07
N ILE A 573 32.94 -12.08 -8.93
CA ILE A 573 33.23 -13.33 -8.22
C ILE A 573 32.04 -13.41 -7.23
N LEU A 574 31.01 -14.26 -7.43
CA LEU A 574 30.08 -14.69 -6.35
C LEU A 574 29.12 -15.84 -6.74
N PHE A 575 28.71 -15.97 -8.00
CA PHE A 575 27.57 -16.84 -8.36
C PHE A 575 27.93 -17.97 -9.34
N GLN A 576 27.25 -19.12 -9.22
CA GLN A 576 27.28 -20.23 -10.19
C GLN A 576 26.04 -20.22 -11.13
N GLY A 577 26.26 -20.57 -12.40
CA GLY A 577 25.43 -20.29 -13.58
C GLY A 577 24.09 -21.01 -13.76
N SER A 578 23.17 -20.86 -12.82
CA SER A 578 21.70 -20.96 -13.07
C SER A 578 20.89 -19.93 -12.28
N ILE A 579 21.55 -19.20 -11.38
CA ILE A 579 20.96 -18.20 -10.48
C ILE A 579 20.95 -16.81 -11.11
N VAL A 580 21.86 -16.55 -12.05
CA VAL A 580 21.94 -15.27 -12.80
C VAL A 580 20.62 -14.96 -13.50
N SER A 581 19.96 -15.96 -14.08
CA SER A 581 18.66 -15.79 -14.75
C SER A 581 17.50 -15.49 -13.79
N VAL A 582 17.61 -15.84 -12.50
CA VAL A 582 16.60 -15.53 -11.48
C VAL A 582 16.83 -14.13 -10.90
N LEU A 583 18.09 -13.72 -10.78
CA LEU A 583 18.48 -12.37 -10.37
C LEU A 583 18.18 -11.32 -11.45
N GLU A 584 18.41 -11.64 -12.73
CA GLU A 584 18.05 -10.75 -13.86
C GLU A 584 16.53 -10.50 -13.91
N ALA A 585 15.70 -11.52 -13.66
CA ALA A 585 14.25 -11.37 -13.59
C ALA A 585 13.75 -10.53 -12.38
N GLN A 586 14.52 -10.47 -11.28
CA GLN A 586 14.16 -9.67 -10.10
C GLN A 586 14.56 -8.20 -10.22
N LEU A 587 15.53 -7.85 -11.07
CA LEU A 587 15.90 -6.46 -11.33
C LEU A 587 14.97 -5.80 -12.36
N GLU A 588 14.37 -6.59 -13.26
CA GLU A 588 13.40 -6.11 -14.25
C GLU A 588 11.98 -5.87 -13.68
N ASP A 589 11.57 -6.58 -12.61
CA ASP A 589 10.17 -6.62 -12.15
C ASP A 589 9.87 -5.75 -10.90
N SER A 590 10.87 -5.08 -10.34
CA SER A 590 10.70 -4.21 -9.15
C SER A 590 11.61 -2.98 -9.19
N GLY A 591 11.41 -2.13 -10.18
CA GLY A 591 12.05 -0.81 -10.22
C GLY A 591 11.77 -0.01 -8.94
N PRO A 592 12.70 0.85 -8.49
CA PRO A 592 12.46 1.73 -7.37
C PRO A 592 11.37 2.74 -7.78
N SER A 593 10.57 3.23 -6.83
CA SER A 593 9.62 4.32 -7.11
C SER A 593 10.39 5.52 -7.68
N GLN A 594 9.77 6.28 -8.58
CA GLN A 594 10.38 7.52 -9.10
C GLN A 594 10.70 8.49 -7.94
N ALA A 595 9.92 8.44 -6.85
CA ALA A 595 10.16 9.16 -5.61
C ALA A 595 11.49 8.78 -4.93
N LEU A 596 11.84 7.48 -4.86
CA LEU A 596 13.14 7.03 -4.34
C LEU A 596 14.30 7.49 -5.24
N LEU A 597 14.12 7.45 -6.57
CA LEU A 597 15.12 7.96 -7.52
C LEU A 597 15.32 9.47 -7.36
N ASP A 598 14.26 10.24 -7.19
CA ASP A 598 14.31 11.70 -7.02
C ASP A 598 14.93 12.09 -5.67
N LEU A 599 14.65 11.32 -4.60
CA LEU A 599 15.26 11.51 -3.27
C LEU A 599 16.78 11.26 -3.31
N ILE A 600 17.19 10.20 -4.00
CA ILE A 600 18.60 9.86 -4.22
C ILE A 600 19.32 10.93 -5.07
N ASN A 601 18.68 11.40 -6.14
CA ASN A 601 19.23 12.43 -7.03
C ASN A 601 19.32 13.83 -6.38
N GLY A 602 18.52 14.08 -5.33
CA GLY A 602 18.54 15.33 -4.55
C GLY A 602 19.64 15.40 -3.50
N CYS A 603 20.36 14.31 -3.22
CA CYS A 603 21.37 14.29 -2.16
C CYS A 603 22.69 14.96 -2.61
N PRO A 604 23.22 15.97 -1.89
CA PRO A 604 24.43 16.72 -2.28
C PRO A 604 25.71 15.89 -2.38
N LEU A 605 25.73 14.68 -1.79
CA LEU A 605 26.86 13.75 -1.83
C LEU A 605 26.76 12.75 -3.00
N ALA A 606 25.60 12.66 -3.66
CA ALA A 606 25.41 11.88 -4.87
C ALA A 606 25.52 12.80 -6.09
N THR A 607 26.74 13.12 -6.53
CA THR A 607 26.91 13.69 -7.87
C THR A 607 26.42 12.65 -8.88
N GLY A 608 25.30 12.96 -9.54
CA GLY A 608 24.36 12.06 -10.23
C GLY A 608 24.86 11.18 -11.38
N ASP A 609 26.16 10.96 -11.53
CA ASP A 609 26.72 10.06 -12.55
C ASP A 609 27.21 8.71 -11.97
N GLU A 610 27.71 8.65 -10.73
CA GLU A 610 28.28 7.40 -10.16
C GLU A 610 27.23 6.48 -9.52
N PHE A 611 26.24 7.04 -8.82
CA PHE A 611 25.16 6.26 -8.20
C PHE A 611 24.19 5.70 -9.26
N ALA A 612 23.86 6.52 -10.26
CA ALA A 612 23.16 6.09 -11.46
C ALA A 612 23.95 4.98 -12.17
N CYS A 613 25.28 5.07 -12.32
CA CYS A 613 26.07 3.97 -12.88
C CYS A 613 26.01 2.66 -12.07
N TRP A 614 25.86 2.70 -10.74
CA TRP A 614 25.77 1.50 -9.90
C TRP A 614 24.41 0.80 -10.03
N TRP A 615 23.31 1.58 -10.02
CA TRP A 615 21.94 1.08 -10.23
C TRP A 615 21.67 0.73 -11.70
N GLN A 616 21.99 1.64 -12.63
CA GLN A 616 21.83 1.47 -14.07
C GLN A 616 22.74 0.36 -14.63
N SER A 617 23.91 0.06 -14.05
CA SER A 617 24.69 -1.13 -14.45
C SER A 617 24.04 -2.46 -14.01
N ALA A 618 23.14 -2.44 -13.02
CA ALA A 618 22.35 -3.60 -12.62
C ALA A 618 21.08 -3.75 -13.48
N VAL A 619 20.54 -2.64 -14.00
CA VAL A 619 19.30 -2.60 -14.80
C VAL A 619 19.57 -2.63 -16.32
N ASP A 620 20.61 -1.96 -16.81
CA ASP A 620 20.95 -1.85 -18.24
C ASP A 620 22.14 -2.76 -18.62
N SER A 621 21.85 -4.03 -18.89
CA SER A 621 22.67 -4.83 -19.80
C SER A 621 21.81 -5.66 -20.77
N THR A 622 21.17 -4.95 -21.69
CA THR A 622 20.46 -5.44 -22.89
C THR A 622 21.41 -6.14 -23.90
N PRO A 623 20.95 -6.58 -25.09
CA PRO A 623 19.85 -7.47 -25.48
C PRO A 623 20.42 -8.74 -26.19
N PHE A 624 19.60 -9.69 -26.67
CA PHE A 624 19.64 -10.22 -28.06
C PHE A 624 18.86 -11.53 -28.27
N SER A 625 18.13 -11.52 -29.40
CA SER A 625 17.79 -12.63 -30.31
C SER A 625 18.27 -14.06 -29.96
N GLN A 626 17.35 -15.00 -29.88
CA GLN A 626 16.80 -15.76 -31.01
C GLN A 626 15.45 -16.37 -30.63
#